data_AF-M3H0L2-F1
#
_entry.id   AF-M3H0L2-F1
#
_cell.length_a   1.000
_cell.length_b   1.000
_cell.length_c   1.000
_cell.angle_alpha   90.00
_cell.angle_beta   90.00
_cell.angle_gamma   90.00
#
_symmetry.space_group_name_H-M   'P 1'
#
loop_
_entity.id
_entity.type
_entity.pdbx_description
1 polymer ?
#
loop_
_entity_poly.entity_id
_entity_poly.type
_entity_poly.pdbx_seq_one_letter_code
_entity_poly.pdbx_strand_id
1 'polypeptide(L)'
;MKPKLFIRITSILIFIFAVGHSIGHFTRYNTIDPQALNTISVMQKTKIPMESVTKSYDQFYTGMSLNLSIFLISLTILLWFLSNFTESNPKATLKLLIPIFFCIFCFSITSFIYFFLAPALVSLLGTFSLLISIILLKKS
;
A
#
# COMPACT_ATOMS: atom_id res chain seq x y z
N MET A 1 -7.11 -12.16 -23.46
CA MET A 1 -7.46 -11.27 -22.33
C MET A 1 -6.67 -9.98 -22.46
N LYS A 2 -7.25 -8.81 -22.16
CA LYS A 2 -6.56 -7.51 -22.34
C LYS A 2 -5.69 -7.18 -21.11
N PRO A 3 -4.39 -6.82 -21.27
CA PRO A 3 -3.53 -6.43 -20.15
C PRO A 3 -4.14 -5.34 -19.27
N LYS A 4 -4.83 -4.37 -19.90
CA LYS A 4 -5.60 -3.30 -19.26
C LYS A 4 -6.48 -3.76 -18.09
N LEU A 5 -7.17 -4.89 -18.25
CA LEU A 5 -8.10 -5.40 -17.24
C LEU A 5 -7.36 -5.78 -15.95
N PHE A 6 -6.22 -6.44 -16.07
CA PHE A 6 -5.43 -6.87 -14.91
C PHE A 6 -4.79 -5.69 -14.17
N ILE A 7 -4.37 -4.64 -14.89
CA ILE A 7 -3.89 -3.40 -14.26
C ILE A 7 -5.04 -2.70 -13.50
N ARG A 8 -6.25 -2.68 -14.08
CA ARG A 8 -7.45 -2.14 -13.42
C ARG A 8 -7.80 -2.90 -12.15
N ILE A 9 -7.76 -4.24 -12.19
CA ILE A 9 -7.97 -5.09 -11.00
C ILE A 9 -6.93 -4.76 -9.93
N THR A 10 -5.64 -4.67 -10.29
CA THR A 10 -4.59 -4.29 -9.34
C THR A 10 -4.84 -2.89 -8.76
N SER A 11 -5.24 -1.91 -9.58
CA SER A 11 -5.59 -0.56 -9.11
C SER A 11 -6.71 -0.59 -8.07
N ILE A 12 -7.79 -1.34 -8.31
CA ILE A 12 -8.91 -1.49 -7.36
C ILE A 12 -8.46 -2.19 -6.07
N LEU A 13 -7.62 -3.22 -6.15
CA LEU A 13 -7.08 -3.91 -4.97
C LEU A 13 -6.19 -3.00 -4.12
N ILE A 14 -5.34 -2.18 -4.75
CA ILE A 14 -4.53 -1.18 -4.03
C ILE A 14 -5.41 -0.10 -3.40
N PHE A 15 -6.52 0.28 -4.05
CA PHE A 15 -7.50 1.19 -3.45
C PHE A 15 -8.16 0.59 -2.20
N ILE A 16 -8.59 -0.67 -2.28
CA ILE A 16 -9.14 -1.41 -1.12
C ILE A 16 -8.11 -1.46 0.01
N PHE A 17 -6.84 -1.71 -0.31
CA PHE A 17 -5.76 -1.66 0.67
C PHE A 17 -5.64 -0.24 1.27
N ALA A 18 -5.61 0.82 0.45
CA ALA A 18 -5.55 2.19 0.96
C ALA A 18 -6.69 2.51 1.94
N VAL A 19 -7.92 2.13 1.61
CA VAL A 19 -9.10 2.33 2.46
C VAL A 19 -8.98 1.52 3.75
N GLY A 20 -8.68 0.22 3.65
CA GLY A 20 -8.55 -0.65 4.82
C GLY A 20 -7.42 -0.21 5.76
N HIS A 21 -6.27 0.18 5.21
CA HIS A 21 -5.16 0.76 5.97
C HIS A 21 -5.57 2.06 6.67
N SER A 22 -6.27 2.96 5.96
CA SER A 22 -6.73 4.23 6.53
C SER A 22 -7.72 4.00 7.67
N ILE A 23 -8.69 3.10 7.50
CA ILE A 23 -9.62 2.70 8.57
C ILE A 23 -8.84 2.18 9.77
N GLY A 24 -7.96 1.20 9.57
CA GLY A 24 -7.15 0.63 10.64
C GLY A 24 -6.32 1.68 11.39
N HIS A 25 -5.76 2.66 10.67
CA HIS A 25 -5.05 3.77 11.29
C HIS A 25 -5.96 4.63 12.18
N PHE A 26 -7.11 5.08 11.67
CA PHE A 26 -8.01 5.96 12.41
C PHE A 26 -8.75 5.25 13.54
N THR A 27 -8.92 3.93 13.47
CA THR A 27 -9.55 3.14 14.52
C THR A 27 -8.56 2.50 15.49
N ARG A 28 -7.25 2.75 15.38
CA ARG A 28 -6.23 2.08 16.20
C ARG A 28 -6.33 2.33 17.71
N TYR A 29 -7.04 3.38 18.11
CA TYR A 29 -7.30 3.69 19.52
C TYR A 29 -8.55 2.97 20.07
N ASN A 30 -9.35 2.36 19.19
CA ASN A 30 -10.58 1.68 19.55
C ASN A 30 -10.25 0.25 20.00
N THR A 31 -9.67 0.13 21.19
CA THR A 31 -9.35 -1.15 21.82
C THR A 31 -9.78 -1.14 23.28
N ILE A 32 -10.21 -2.30 23.79
CA ILE A 32 -10.53 -2.51 25.20
C ILE A 32 -9.40 -3.22 25.95
N ASP A 33 -8.34 -3.63 25.25
CA ASP A 33 -7.19 -4.28 25.86
C ASP A 33 -6.38 -3.28 26.72
N PRO A 34 -6.27 -3.48 28.04
CA PRO A 34 -5.56 -2.57 28.92
C PRO A 34 -4.08 -2.39 28.54
N GLN A 35 -3.42 -3.43 28.00
CA GLN A 35 -2.01 -3.35 27.61
C GLN A 35 -1.82 -2.47 26.38
N ALA A 36 -2.68 -2.62 25.36
CA ALA A 36 -2.70 -1.74 24.20
C ALA A 36 -2.97 -0.27 24.59
N LEU A 37 -3.95 -0.02 25.47
CA LEU A 37 -4.26 1.32 25.94
C LEU A 37 -3.08 1.97 26.69
N ASN A 38 -2.40 1.21 27.55
CA ASN A 38 -1.20 1.70 28.22
C ASN A 38 -0.08 2.02 27.22
N THR A 39 0.16 1.13 26.25
CA THR A 39 1.17 1.33 25.20
C THR A 39 0.89 2.60 24.38
N ILE A 40 -0.35 2.81 23.96
CA ILE A 40 -0.78 4.02 23.25
C ILE A 40 -0.50 5.27 24.10
N SER A 41 -0.90 5.27 25.37
CA SER A 41 -0.65 6.37 26.31
C SER A 41 0.84 6.68 26.46
N VAL A 42 1.69 5.66 26.55
CA VAL A 42 3.15 5.82 26.59
C VAL A 42 3.67 6.42 25.28
N MET A 43 3.25 5.91 24.11
CA MET A 43 3.65 6.46 22.81
C MET A 43 3.24 7.93 22.62
N GLN A 44 2.10 8.34 23.16
CA GLN A 44 1.60 9.71 23.10
C GLN A 44 2.43 10.67 23.97
N LYS A 45 2.92 10.20 25.13
CA LYS A 45 3.70 11.01 26.09
C LYS A 45 5.19 11.03 25.75
N THR A 46 5.75 9.94 25.24
CA THR A 46 7.17 9.83 24.94
C THR A 46 7.54 10.63 23.70
N LYS A 47 8.48 11.57 23.83
CA LYS A 47 9.03 12.37 22.73
C LYS A 47 10.16 11.65 22.02
N ILE A 48 10.25 11.83 20.69
CA ILE A 48 11.39 11.34 19.92
C ILE A 48 12.49 12.41 19.99
N PRO A 49 13.73 12.05 20.38
CA PRO A 49 14.85 12.97 20.41
C PRO A 49 15.43 13.15 18.99
N MET A 50 14.66 13.71 18.07
CA MET A 50 15.11 14.03 16.70
C MET A 50 15.08 15.55 16.45
N GLU A 51 16.24 16.08 16.07
CA GLU A 51 16.49 17.44 15.55
C GLU A 51 15.51 18.53 16.00
N SER A 52 15.59 18.97 17.25
CA SER A 52 14.81 20.10 17.82
C SER A 52 13.27 19.99 17.78
N VAL A 53 12.72 18.90 17.23
CA VAL A 53 11.29 18.73 17.00
C VAL A 53 10.66 17.96 18.17
N THR A 54 9.58 18.49 18.75
CA THR A 54 8.92 17.95 19.95
C THR A 54 7.78 16.97 19.63
N LYS A 55 7.95 16.09 18.64
CA LYS A 55 6.91 15.09 18.27
C LYS A 55 6.97 13.88 19.20
N SER A 56 5.79 13.35 19.53
CA SER A 56 5.69 12.08 20.25
C SER A 56 5.90 10.89 19.31
N TYR A 57 6.20 9.71 19.87
CA TYR A 57 6.25 8.47 19.11
C TYR A 57 4.93 8.19 18.36
N ASP A 58 3.80 8.51 18.99
CA ASP A 58 2.48 8.37 18.39
C ASP A 58 2.28 9.30 17.17
N GLN A 59 2.76 10.55 17.25
CA GLN A 59 2.70 11.50 16.13
C GLN A 59 3.60 11.05 14.96
N PHE A 60 4.78 10.50 15.27
CA PHE A 60 5.68 9.98 14.24
C PHE A 60 5.10 8.74 13.54
N TYR A 61 4.56 7.79 14.31
CA TYR A 61 3.83 6.65 13.76
C TYR A 61 2.66 7.09 12.88
N THR A 62 1.92 8.11 13.31
CA THR A 62 0.84 8.72 12.52
C THR A 62 1.35 9.29 11.20
N GLY A 63 2.43 10.07 11.23
CA GLY A 63 3.03 10.62 10.00
C GLY A 63 3.45 9.52 9.02
N MET A 64 4.12 8.47 9.49
CA MET A 64 4.51 7.33 8.65
C MET A 64 3.30 6.60 8.05
N SER A 65 2.25 6.39 8.84
CA SER A 65 1.02 5.73 8.39
C SER A 65 0.26 6.57 7.36
N LEU A 66 0.16 7.89 7.56
CA LEU A 66 -0.45 8.79 6.59
C LEU A 66 0.35 8.84 5.27
N ASN A 67 1.69 8.84 5.32
CA ASN A 67 2.53 8.75 4.13
C ASN A 67 2.24 7.48 3.32
N LEU A 68 2.06 6.33 3.98
CA LEU A 68 1.68 5.09 3.29
C LEU A 68 0.31 5.21 2.63
N SER A 69 -0.67 5.82 3.31
CA SER A 69 -2.02 6.03 2.75
C SER A 69 -1.98 6.90 1.49
N ILE A 70 -1.24 8.01 1.53
CA ILE A 70 -1.02 8.91 0.39
C ILE A 70 -0.33 8.16 -0.76
N PHE A 71 0.68 7.34 -0.45
CA PHE A 71 1.38 6.52 -1.44
C PHE A 71 0.44 5.50 -2.12
N LEU A 72 -0.36 4.76 -1.35
CA LEU A 72 -1.30 3.77 -1.89
C LEU A 72 -2.38 4.42 -2.78
N ILE A 73 -2.88 5.60 -2.41
CA ILE A 73 -3.83 6.37 -3.23
C ILE A 73 -3.16 6.82 -4.53
N SER A 74 -1.94 7.35 -4.43
CA SER A 74 -1.16 7.78 -5.61
C SER A 74 -0.87 6.61 -6.54
N LEU A 75 -0.52 5.44 -5.98
CA LEU A 75 -0.27 4.21 -6.72
C LEU A 75 -1.54 3.68 -7.41
N THR A 76 -2.69 3.79 -6.74
CA THR A 76 -4.00 3.48 -7.32
C THR A 76 -4.25 4.29 -8.59
N ILE A 77 -4.07 5.62 -8.51
CA ILE A 77 -4.28 6.54 -9.63
C ILE A 77 -3.27 6.27 -10.74
N LEU A 78 -1.99 6.04 -10.40
CA LEU A 78 -0.95 5.73 -11.37
C LEU A 78 -1.26 4.45 -12.16
N LEU A 79 -1.66 3.37 -11.47
CA LEU A 79 -2.10 2.13 -12.12
C LEU A 79 -3.31 2.37 -13.01
N TRP A 80 -4.26 3.21 -12.57
CA TRP A 80 -5.42 3.59 -13.36
C TRP A 80 -5.00 4.27 -14.67
N PHE A 81 -4.06 5.21 -14.62
CA PHE A 81 -3.53 5.88 -15.82
C PHE A 81 -2.73 4.94 -16.72
N LEU A 82 -1.84 4.12 -16.16
CA LEU A 82 -1.04 3.16 -16.92
C LEU A 82 -1.91 2.15 -17.67
N SER A 83 -3.06 1.75 -17.10
CA SER A 83 -3.99 0.87 -17.80
C SER A 83 -4.61 1.50 -19.06
N ASN A 84 -4.69 2.82 -19.15
CA ASN A 84 -5.17 3.50 -20.35
C ASN A 84 -4.10 3.55 -21.46
N PHE A 85 -2.82 3.49 -21.09
CA PHE A 85 -1.69 3.55 -22.03
C PHE A 85 -1.26 2.18 -22.57
N THR A 86 -1.91 1.08 -22.17
CA THR A 86 -1.53 -0.26 -22.62
C THR A 86 -1.63 -0.46 -24.13
N GLU A 87 -2.57 0.23 -24.79
CA GLU A 87 -2.80 0.09 -26.23
C GLU A 87 -1.92 1.08 -27.03
N SER A 88 -1.78 2.32 -26.56
CA SER A 88 -1.01 3.33 -27.26
C SER A 88 0.51 3.22 -27.03
N ASN A 89 0.94 2.78 -25.85
CA ASN A 89 2.35 2.75 -25.42
C ASN A 89 2.69 1.49 -24.60
N PRO A 90 2.59 0.27 -25.17
CA PRO A 90 2.75 -0.98 -24.42
C PRO A 90 4.15 -1.15 -23.81
N LYS A 91 5.21 -0.82 -24.55
CA LYS A 91 6.60 -0.94 -24.06
C LYS A 91 6.91 -0.01 -22.89
N ALA A 92 6.43 1.23 -22.93
CA ALA A 92 6.61 2.19 -21.84
C ALA A 92 5.82 1.75 -20.61
N THR A 93 4.57 1.32 -20.82
CA THR A 93 3.73 0.76 -19.75
C THR A 93 4.41 -0.41 -19.07
N LEU A 94 4.93 -1.38 -19.84
CA LEU A 94 5.67 -2.53 -19.31
C LEU A 94 6.86 -2.12 -18.41
N LYS A 95 7.69 -1.17 -18.88
CA LYS A 95 8.85 -0.70 -18.10
C LYS A 95 8.45 -0.09 -16.76
N LEU A 96 7.34 0.65 -16.72
CA LEU A 96 6.83 1.27 -15.49
C LEU A 96 6.14 0.26 -14.56
N LEU A 97 5.56 -0.82 -15.09
CA LEU A 97 4.91 -1.85 -14.28
C LEU A 97 5.90 -2.72 -13.50
N ILE A 98 7.14 -2.91 -13.97
CA ILE A 98 8.14 -3.75 -13.30
C ILE A 98 8.47 -3.23 -11.87
N PRO A 99 8.86 -1.96 -11.65
CA PRO A 99 9.11 -1.47 -10.29
C PRO A 99 7.85 -1.43 -9.43
N ILE A 100 6.67 -1.17 -10.02
CA ILE A 100 5.39 -1.22 -9.30
C ILE A 100 5.08 -2.64 -8.82
N PHE A 101 5.32 -3.65 -9.67
CA PHE A 101 5.19 -5.06 -9.31
C PHE A 101 6.08 -5.41 -8.13
N PHE A 102 7.36 -5.01 -8.17
CA PHE A 102 8.28 -5.25 -7.06
C PHE A 102 7.78 -4.60 -5.76
N CYS A 103 7.32 -3.34 -5.82
CA CYS A 103 6.77 -2.63 -4.68
C CYS A 103 5.56 -3.36 -4.05
N ILE A 104 4.57 -3.75 -4.86
CA ILE A 104 3.36 -4.42 -4.37
C ILE A 104 3.69 -5.83 -3.84
N PHE A 105 4.65 -6.53 -4.45
CA PHE A 105 5.15 -7.81 -3.94
C PHE A 105 5.81 -7.65 -2.57
N CYS A 106 6.68 -6.65 -2.40
CA CYS A 106 7.27 -6.34 -1.10
C CYS A 106 6.21 -5.99 -0.05
N PHE A 107 5.14 -5.27 -0.42
CA PHE A 107 4.02 -5.04 0.50
C PHE A 107 3.34 -6.33 0.95
N SER A 108 3.23 -7.34 0.08
CA SER A 108 2.67 -8.64 0.49
C SER A 108 3.55 -9.33 1.53
N ILE A 109 4.87 -9.34 1.31
CA ILE A 109 5.83 -9.92 2.26
C ILE A 109 5.79 -9.18 3.60
N THR A 110 5.91 -7.84 3.60
CA THR A 110 5.94 -7.08 4.85
C THR A 110 4.61 -7.14 5.59
N SER A 111 3.48 -7.13 4.86
CA SER A 111 2.14 -7.34 5.41
C SER A 111 2.01 -8.68 6.13
N PHE A 112 2.56 -9.75 5.54
CA PHE A 112 2.53 -11.09 6.13
C PHE A 112 3.40 -11.19 7.39
N ILE A 113 4.59 -10.59 7.39
CA ILE A 113 5.55 -10.70 8.50
C ILE A 113 5.18 -9.80 9.68
N TYR A 114 4.78 -8.55 9.43
CA TYR A 114 4.68 -7.52 10.48
C TYR A 114 3.26 -7.09 10.80
N PHE A 115 2.27 -7.46 9.99
CA PHE A 115 0.89 -7.02 10.16
C PHE A 115 -0.03 -8.24 10.31
N PHE A 116 -1.04 -8.37 9.47
CA PHE A 116 -2.03 -9.44 9.52
C PHE A 116 -2.43 -9.87 8.12
N LEU A 117 -3.20 -10.95 8.03
CA LEU A 117 -3.41 -11.67 6.77
C LEU A 117 -4.12 -10.85 5.68
N ALA A 118 -5.06 -9.96 6.05
CA ALA A 118 -5.87 -9.24 5.07
C ALA A 118 -5.05 -8.35 4.10
N PRO A 119 -4.18 -7.41 4.55
CA PRO A 119 -3.35 -6.64 3.64
C PRO A 119 -2.37 -7.52 2.85
N ALA A 120 -1.89 -8.63 3.42
CA ALA A 120 -1.00 -9.57 2.75
C ALA A 120 -1.68 -10.24 1.55
N LEU A 121 -2.93 -10.71 1.72
CA LEU A 121 -3.71 -11.34 0.66
C LEU A 121 -4.11 -10.35 -0.44
N VAL A 122 -4.57 -9.14 -0.08
CA VAL A 122 -4.98 -8.12 -1.06
C VAL A 122 -3.80 -7.70 -1.94
N SER A 123 -2.62 -7.47 -1.35
CA SER A 123 -1.40 -7.13 -2.10
C SER A 123 -0.86 -8.33 -2.89
N LEU A 124 -0.99 -9.56 -2.39
CA LEU A 124 -0.61 -10.77 -3.12
C LEU A 124 -1.47 -10.97 -4.39
N LEU A 125 -2.80 -10.81 -4.26
CA LEU A 125 -3.72 -10.86 -5.40
C LEU A 125 -3.41 -9.75 -6.41
N GLY A 126 -3.10 -8.54 -5.92
CA GLY A 126 -2.67 -7.42 -6.75
C GLY A 126 -1.38 -7.74 -7.51
N THR A 127 -0.42 -8.38 -6.86
CA THR A 127 0.86 -8.83 -7.42
C THR A 127 0.64 -9.86 -8.54
N PHE A 128 -0.17 -10.89 -8.30
CA PHE A 128 -0.47 -11.91 -9.30
C PHE A 128 -1.21 -11.32 -10.50
N SER A 129 -2.21 -10.47 -10.28
CA SER A 129 -2.90 -9.76 -11.35
C SER A 129 -1.92 -8.94 -12.19
N LEU A 130 -1.03 -8.19 -11.55
CA LEU A 130 -0.05 -7.36 -12.26
C LEU A 130 0.98 -8.20 -13.03
N LEU A 131 1.40 -9.34 -12.48
CA LEU A 131 2.27 -10.30 -13.17
C LEU A 131 1.64 -10.81 -14.46
N ILE A 132 0.35 -11.15 -14.44
CA ILE A 132 -0.38 -11.58 -15.63
C ILE A 132 -0.36 -10.45 -16.67
N SER A 133 -0.61 -9.19 -16.27
CA SER A 133 -0.51 -8.05 -17.18
C SER A 133 0.88 -7.91 -17.81
N ILE A 134 1.95 -8.05 -17.01
CA ILE A 134 3.33 -7.97 -17.49
C ILE A 134 3.62 -9.06 -18.52
N ILE A 135 3.18 -10.30 -18.26
CA ILE A 135 3.34 -11.43 -19.19
C ILE A 135 2.59 -11.17 -20.51
N LEU A 136 1.37 -10.65 -20.44
CA LEU A 136 0.57 -10.34 -21.64
C LEU A 136 1.17 -9.20 -22.46
N LEU A 137 1.70 -8.14 -21.82
CA LEU A 137 2.37 -7.02 -22.50
C LEU A 137 3.69 -7.44 -23.15
N LYS A 138 4.42 -8.42 -22.59
CA LYS A 138 5.64 -8.96 -23.22
C LYS A 138 5.38 -9.75 -24.51
N LYS A 139 4.17 -10.28 -24.66
CA LYS A 139 3.74 -11.06 -25.84
C LYS A 139 3.13 -10.19 -26.95
N SER A 140 2.87 -8.91 -26.69
CA SER A 140 2.29 -7.94 -27.61
C SER A 140 3.38 -7.11 -28.28
#